data_AF-A0A395MQS7-F1
#
_entry.id   AF-A0A395MQS7-F1
#
_cell.length_a   1.000
_cell.length_b   1.000
_cell.length_c   1.000
_cell.angle_alpha   90.00
_cell.angle_beta   90.00
_cell.angle_gamma   90.00
#
_symmetry.space_group_name_H-M   'P 1'
#
loop_
_entity.id
_entity.type
_entity.pdbx_description
1 polymer ?
#
loop_
_entity_poly.entity_id
_entity_poly.type
_entity_poly.pdbx_seq_one_letter_code
_entity_poly.pdbx_strand_id
1 'polypeptide(L)'
;MRLPLRSVWTFVVFGTGFVQSAIKTDGTKSVDPAYKDVPSPIGDIDTYYPDQHDYPPPCADYSNPRSWISYLSPKRLERCKEPMLLQLSVSQSVDKPDSTVLIRSCTFGSNSTSIQAASQARVENPKKSAKLYQGGSLKTAAACAIDGEPSDVQLHLGESGDKQDGARALKLLEGLGRFFDVKDNCDENLLFAYYQKTIAGVFIGTGLGKPTAKSTIGAVSKTLRSTGSSERMIAELCDGKRKPEQAFGISIVSRGGLAEVQDQLLDWSQGKCALDTAFRSSKLISGVKMFDIVGMKGFKDDKDVPSTPVSTPTETPQSVGARFFGSILSKRATCKHIQVESGDSCAALATRCNIRGRDLLTYNPKKDLCATLKEDDYICCSSGDPYKPEPPKPSADGTCATHLIKDRDTCASLAKKAGVTNPYSTRRPAQTPPILAGRNLTTNL
;
A
#
# COMPACT_ATOMS: atom_id res chain seq x y z
N MET A 1 66.07 -64.39 -7.89
CA MET A 1 65.32 -65.01 -9.00
C MET A 1 63.89 -64.50 -8.92
N ARG A 2 63.35 -63.98 -10.02
CA ARG A 2 62.12 -63.17 -10.11
C ARG A 2 60.84 -63.96 -9.77
N LEU A 3 59.88 -63.32 -9.11
CA LEU A 3 58.45 -63.60 -9.21
C LEU A 3 57.68 -62.26 -9.15
N PRO A 4 56.72 -61.99 -10.06
CA PRO A 4 56.13 -60.66 -10.22
C PRO A 4 54.91 -60.45 -9.31
N LEU A 5 54.81 -59.22 -8.77
CA LEU A 5 53.67 -58.69 -8.03
C LEU A 5 52.46 -58.55 -8.98
N ARG A 6 51.34 -59.19 -8.64
CA ARG A 6 50.04 -58.99 -9.31
C ARG A 6 49.43 -57.67 -8.83
N SER A 7 49.22 -56.74 -9.76
CA SER A 7 48.44 -55.52 -9.58
C SER A 7 46.95 -55.86 -9.54
N VAL A 8 46.26 -55.49 -8.45
CA VAL A 8 44.79 -55.56 -8.33
C VAL A 8 44.26 -54.16 -8.62
N TRP A 9 43.52 -54.00 -9.71
CA TRP A 9 42.77 -52.79 -10.02
C TRP A 9 41.47 -52.77 -9.22
N THR A 10 41.36 -51.85 -8.26
CA THR A 10 40.11 -51.54 -7.57
C THR A 10 39.29 -50.60 -8.44
N PHE A 11 38.18 -51.07 -9.01
CA PHE A 11 37.20 -50.21 -9.67
C PHE A 11 36.46 -49.38 -8.60
N VAL A 12 36.77 -48.09 -8.54
CA VAL A 12 35.96 -47.11 -7.81
C VAL A 12 34.73 -46.81 -8.67
N VAL A 13 33.58 -47.33 -8.26
CA VAL A 13 32.28 -46.95 -8.84
C VAL A 13 31.97 -45.54 -8.36
N PHE A 14 32.27 -44.53 -9.19
CA PHE A 14 31.68 -43.22 -9.03
C PHE A 14 30.18 -43.33 -9.33
N GLY A 15 29.36 -43.40 -8.28
CA GLY A 15 27.93 -43.16 -8.38
C GLY A 15 27.72 -41.72 -8.84
N THR A 16 27.54 -41.54 -10.14
CA THR A 16 27.03 -40.29 -10.69
C THR A 16 25.55 -40.20 -10.31
N GLY A 17 25.28 -39.58 -9.17
CA GLY A 17 23.95 -39.08 -8.87
C GLY A 17 23.62 -38.00 -9.90
N PHE A 18 22.83 -38.36 -10.91
CA PHE A 18 22.24 -37.37 -11.81
C PHE A 18 21.32 -36.48 -10.96
N VAL A 19 21.78 -35.28 -10.65
CA VAL A 19 20.91 -34.19 -10.18
C VAL A 19 20.06 -33.79 -11.39
N GLN A 20 18.88 -34.38 -11.50
CA GLN A 20 17.87 -33.93 -12.44
C GLN A 20 17.24 -32.66 -11.86
N SER A 21 17.83 -31.51 -12.17
CA SER A 21 17.17 -30.22 -11.99
C SER A 21 15.87 -30.25 -12.79
N ALA A 22 14.73 -30.11 -12.13
CA ALA A 22 13.44 -29.89 -12.77
C ALA A 22 13.34 -28.44 -13.27
N ILE A 23 14.23 -28.08 -14.20
CA ILE A 23 14.09 -26.88 -15.01
C ILE A 23 13.47 -27.36 -16.32
N LYS A 24 12.18 -27.10 -16.51
CA LYS A 24 11.65 -27.14 -17.87
C LYS A 24 12.26 -25.96 -18.62
N THR A 25 13.06 -26.26 -19.63
CA THR A 25 13.73 -25.28 -20.50
C THR A 25 12.75 -24.54 -21.42
N ASP A 26 11.44 -24.75 -21.28
CA ASP A 26 10.36 -24.16 -22.09
C ASP A 26 9.63 -22.97 -21.42
N GLY A 27 10.01 -22.59 -20.19
CA GLY A 27 9.41 -21.44 -19.49
C GLY A 27 8.02 -21.71 -18.90
N THR A 28 7.56 -22.96 -18.84
CA THR A 28 6.30 -23.31 -18.15
C THR A 28 6.50 -23.49 -16.64
N LYS A 29 5.54 -23.01 -15.83
CA LYS A 29 5.57 -23.08 -14.36
C LYS A 29 5.57 -24.55 -13.89
N SER A 30 6.51 -24.91 -13.03
CA SER A 30 6.59 -26.22 -12.39
C SER A 30 5.40 -26.44 -11.46
N VAL A 31 4.63 -27.52 -11.69
CA VAL A 31 3.40 -27.83 -10.94
C VAL A 31 3.59 -29.03 -9.99
N ASP A 32 4.70 -29.75 -10.10
CA ASP A 32 4.93 -31.01 -9.37
C ASP A 32 5.95 -30.86 -8.22
N PRO A 33 5.76 -31.58 -7.10
CA PRO A 33 6.61 -31.47 -5.91
C PRO A 33 7.99 -32.10 -6.12
N ALA A 34 9.01 -31.54 -5.45
CA ALA A 34 10.21 -32.28 -5.11
C ALA A 34 9.85 -33.43 -4.15
N TYR A 35 10.45 -34.60 -4.33
CA TYR A 35 10.13 -35.87 -3.66
C TYR A 35 9.92 -35.76 -2.13
N LYS A 36 9.02 -36.63 -1.61
CA LYS A 36 8.44 -36.61 -0.26
C LYS A 36 9.38 -36.77 0.95
N ASP A 37 10.68 -36.97 0.79
CA ASP A 37 11.56 -37.35 1.90
C ASP A 37 12.88 -36.57 1.99
N VAL A 38 12.97 -35.36 1.41
CA VAL A 38 14.14 -34.49 1.61
C VAL A 38 13.75 -33.32 2.52
N PRO A 39 14.34 -33.19 3.73
CA PRO A 39 14.16 -32.00 4.55
C PRO A 39 14.54 -30.77 3.75
N SER A 40 13.64 -29.78 3.66
CA SER A 40 13.91 -28.55 2.93
C SER A 40 15.20 -27.91 3.45
N PRO A 41 16.12 -27.46 2.56
CA PRO A 41 17.35 -26.82 2.99
C PRO A 41 17.05 -25.59 3.85
N ILE A 42 17.84 -25.38 4.89
CA ILE A 42 17.71 -24.24 5.82
C ILE A 42 17.74 -22.95 4.98
N GLY A 43 16.64 -22.19 5.04
CA GLY A 43 16.41 -21.05 4.15
C GLY A 43 17.00 -19.76 4.69
N ASP A 44 18.15 -19.36 4.14
CA ASP A 44 18.51 -17.94 4.05
C ASP A 44 17.54 -17.28 3.06
N ILE A 45 17.04 -16.06 3.34
CA ILE A 45 16.13 -15.33 2.45
C ILE A 45 16.71 -15.13 1.04
N ASP A 46 18.03 -15.01 0.91
CA ASP A 46 18.73 -14.86 -0.37
C ASP A 46 18.82 -16.19 -1.14
N THR A 47 18.55 -17.31 -0.47
CA THR A 47 18.54 -18.68 -1.04
C THR A 47 17.19 -19.38 -0.93
N TYR A 48 16.18 -18.70 -0.37
CA TYR A 48 14.86 -19.26 -0.14
C TYR A 48 14.12 -19.31 -1.48
N TYR A 49 13.94 -20.52 -2.01
CA TYR A 49 13.13 -20.76 -3.19
C TYR A 49 11.71 -21.12 -2.74
N PRO A 50 10.69 -20.27 -2.97
CA PRO A 50 9.31 -20.56 -2.58
C PRO A 50 8.80 -21.89 -3.09
N ASP A 51 9.33 -22.37 -4.22
CA ASP A 51 8.95 -23.64 -4.83
C ASP A 51 9.44 -24.87 -4.06
N GLN A 52 10.46 -24.73 -3.21
CA GLN A 52 11.09 -25.81 -2.44
C GLN A 52 10.60 -25.92 -0.99
N HIS A 53 9.71 -25.00 -0.56
CA HIS A 53 9.20 -24.94 0.81
C HIS A 53 7.68 -24.87 0.86
N ASP A 54 7.08 -25.53 1.86
CA ASP A 54 5.63 -25.51 2.06
C ASP A 54 5.14 -24.25 2.79
N TYR A 55 6.00 -23.62 3.59
CA TYR A 55 5.66 -22.50 4.47
C TYR A 55 6.60 -21.32 4.24
N PRO A 56 6.08 -20.07 4.18
CA PRO A 56 6.91 -18.90 4.34
C PRO A 56 7.70 -18.96 5.66
N PRO A 57 8.90 -18.38 5.72
CA PRO A 57 9.65 -18.29 6.96
C PRO A 57 8.89 -17.44 8.00
N PRO A 58 9.22 -17.60 9.29
CA PRO A 58 8.66 -16.79 10.36
C PRO A 58 8.84 -15.29 10.11
N CYS A 59 7.85 -14.48 10.49
CA CYS A 59 7.93 -13.03 10.45
C CYS A 59 9.04 -12.53 11.38
N ALA A 60 10.19 -12.18 10.80
CA ALA A 60 11.33 -11.68 11.58
C ALA A 60 11.26 -10.19 11.85
N ASP A 61 10.71 -9.42 10.92
CA ASP A 61 10.47 -7.98 11.08
C ASP A 61 9.05 -7.62 10.59
N TYR A 62 8.17 -7.34 11.54
CA TYR A 62 6.80 -6.91 11.25
C TYR A 62 6.74 -5.49 10.68
N SER A 63 7.77 -4.66 10.92
CA SER A 63 7.84 -3.28 10.42
C SER A 63 8.29 -3.18 8.96
N ASN A 64 8.83 -4.29 8.43
CA ASN A 64 9.47 -4.31 7.12
C ASN A 64 8.95 -5.45 6.26
N PRO A 65 7.72 -5.34 5.68
CA PRO A 65 7.23 -6.33 4.74
C PRO A 65 8.16 -6.61 3.54
N ARG A 66 9.11 -5.71 3.23
CA ARG A 66 10.12 -5.92 2.18
C ARG A 66 11.04 -7.09 2.49
N SER A 67 11.22 -7.44 3.77
CA SER A 67 11.99 -8.60 4.23
C SER A 67 11.18 -9.90 4.21
N TRP A 68 9.90 -9.87 3.83
CA TRP A 68 9.10 -11.08 3.72
C TRP A 68 9.25 -11.72 2.34
N ILE A 69 9.12 -13.04 2.28
CA ILE A 69 9.26 -13.79 1.04
C ILE A 69 8.15 -13.46 0.07
N SER A 70 8.50 -13.32 -1.21
CA SER A 70 7.57 -13.02 -2.29
C SER A 70 7.04 -14.29 -2.96
N TYR A 71 5.74 -14.28 -3.25
CA TYR A 71 5.00 -15.30 -3.96
C TYR A 71 4.25 -14.67 -5.13
N LEU A 72 4.15 -15.41 -6.23
CA LEU A 72 3.48 -14.97 -7.46
C LEU A 72 2.12 -15.66 -7.69
N SER A 73 1.61 -16.37 -6.67
CA SER A 73 0.33 -17.08 -6.74
C SER A 73 -0.20 -17.38 -5.34
N PRO A 74 -1.48 -17.09 -5.05
CA PRO A 74 -2.13 -17.47 -3.79
C PRO A 74 -2.15 -18.99 -3.57
N LYS A 75 -2.22 -19.78 -4.64
CA LYS A 75 -2.29 -21.25 -4.57
C LYS A 75 -1.10 -21.87 -3.83
N ARG A 76 0.07 -21.21 -3.86
CA ARG A 76 1.24 -21.70 -3.13
C ARG A 76 1.06 -21.60 -1.62
N LEU A 77 0.38 -20.56 -1.16
CA LEU A 77 0.14 -20.29 0.26
C LEU A 77 -0.85 -21.28 0.88
N GLU A 78 -1.71 -21.93 0.08
CA GLU A 78 -2.67 -22.94 0.55
C GLU A 78 -2.00 -24.21 1.13
N ARG A 79 -0.75 -24.46 0.74
CA ARG A 79 0.07 -25.55 1.30
C ARG A 79 0.37 -25.31 2.77
N CYS A 80 0.42 -24.04 3.18
CA CYS A 80 0.74 -23.68 4.54
C CYS A 80 -0.35 -24.01 5.55
N LYS A 81 0.05 -24.68 6.64
CA LYS A 81 -0.83 -25.07 7.76
C LYS A 81 -0.64 -24.19 8.98
N GLU A 82 0.23 -23.18 8.90
CA GLU A 82 0.44 -22.15 9.91
C GLU A 82 -0.29 -20.85 9.50
N PRO A 83 -0.61 -19.96 10.46
CA PRO A 83 -1.17 -18.66 10.11
C PRO A 83 -0.07 -17.75 9.54
N MET A 84 -0.44 -16.99 8.51
CA MET A 84 0.47 -16.14 7.75
C MET A 84 -0.06 -14.72 7.63
N LEU A 85 0.84 -13.75 7.61
CA LEU A 85 0.56 -12.39 7.16
C LEU A 85 0.86 -12.29 5.67
N LEU A 86 0.04 -11.53 4.95
CA LEU A 86 0.16 -11.29 3.51
C LEU A 86 0.10 -9.78 3.23
N GLN A 87 1.10 -9.27 2.51
CA GLN A 87 1.08 -7.95 1.90
C GLN A 87 0.94 -8.09 0.39
N LEU A 88 -0.10 -7.49 -0.19
CA LEU A 88 -0.35 -7.45 -1.62
C LEU A 88 -1.16 -6.19 -1.94
N SER A 89 -1.10 -5.73 -3.19
CA SER A 89 -1.90 -4.60 -3.64
C SER A 89 -3.36 -5.00 -3.81
N VAL A 90 -4.29 -4.15 -3.39
CA VAL A 90 -5.74 -4.32 -3.67
C VAL A 90 -6.12 -3.97 -5.10
N SER A 91 -5.27 -3.24 -5.82
CA SER A 91 -5.54 -2.80 -7.21
C SER A 91 -5.18 -3.85 -8.27
N GLN A 92 -4.36 -4.83 -7.91
CA GLN A 92 -3.91 -5.90 -8.80
C GLN A 92 -4.64 -7.19 -8.45
N SER A 93 -5.71 -7.49 -9.19
CA SER A 93 -6.57 -8.65 -8.94
C SER A 93 -5.77 -9.95 -8.86
N VAL A 94 -6.02 -10.76 -7.83
CA VAL A 94 -5.34 -12.06 -7.65
C VAL A 94 -5.88 -13.20 -8.52
N ASP A 95 -7.06 -13.03 -9.11
CA ASP A 95 -7.76 -14.07 -9.87
C ASP A 95 -7.53 -13.96 -11.39
N LYS A 96 -6.97 -12.85 -11.88
CA LYS A 96 -6.75 -12.65 -13.31
C LYS A 96 -5.47 -13.37 -13.75
N PRO A 97 -5.52 -14.24 -14.77
CA PRO A 97 -4.35 -15.02 -15.23
C PRO A 97 -3.20 -14.14 -15.75
N ASP A 98 -3.51 -12.96 -16.28
CA ASP A 98 -2.53 -11.99 -16.78
C ASP A 98 -2.02 -11.02 -15.70
N SER A 99 -2.46 -11.19 -14.44
CA SER A 99 -2.06 -10.32 -13.34
C SER A 99 -0.67 -10.69 -12.82
N THR A 100 0.22 -9.70 -12.73
CA THR A 100 1.55 -9.83 -12.13
C THR A 100 1.47 -9.70 -10.61
N VAL A 101 0.69 -10.58 -9.97
CA VAL A 101 0.47 -10.53 -8.52
C VAL A 101 1.79 -10.74 -7.78
N LEU A 102 2.07 -9.84 -6.85
CA LEU A 102 3.17 -9.98 -5.89
C LEU A 102 2.58 -10.05 -4.48
N ILE A 103 2.75 -11.18 -3.81
CA ILE A 103 2.31 -11.40 -2.43
C ILE A 103 3.54 -11.58 -1.57
N ARG A 104 3.79 -10.68 -0.62
CA ARG A 104 4.83 -10.89 0.40
C ARG A 104 4.21 -11.58 1.60
N SER A 105 4.85 -12.63 2.11
CA SER A 105 4.29 -13.44 3.18
C SER A 105 5.34 -13.94 4.16
N CYS A 106 4.90 -14.05 5.42
CA CYS A 106 5.64 -14.67 6.51
C CYS A 106 4.65 -15.40 7.44
N THR A 107 5.13 -16.41 8.17
CA THR A 107 4.36 -17.17 9.16
C THR A 107 4.46 -16.56 10.56
N PHE A 108 3.43 -16.76 11.38
CA PHE A 108 3.48 -16.37 12.79
C PHE A 108 2.80 -17.44 13.66
N GLY A 109 3.34 -17.75 14.85
CA GLY A 109 2.78 -18.80 15.71
C GLY A 109 3.80 -19.43 16.64
N SER A 110 3.34 -20.33 17.52
CA SER A 110 4.16 -20.96 18.56
C SER A 110 5.18 -21.98 18.03
N ASN A 111 4.97 -22.52 16.83
CA ASN A 111 5.90 -23.42 16.16
C ASN A 111 6.91 -22.69 15.25
N SER A 112 6.73 -21.39 15.05
CA SER A 112 7.60 -20.56 14.21
C SER A 112 8.97 -20.30 14.85
N THR A 113 9.27 -20.92 15.99
CA THR A 113 10.53 -20.86 16.75
C THR A 113 11.55 -21.93 16.34
N SER A 114 11.18 -22.95 15.55
CA SER A 114 12.10 -24.06 15.20
C SER A 114 12.96 -23.82 13.96
N ILE A 115 12.77 -22.72 13.24
CA ILE A 115 13.71 -22.26 12.22
C ILE A 115 14.30 -20.96 12.77
N GLN A 116 15.45 -21.08 13.45
CA GLN A 116 16.27 -19.91 13.70
C GLN A 116 16.40 -19.16 12.37
N ALA A 117 16.09 -17.86 12.40
CA ALA A 117 16.38 -16.93 11.32
C ALA A 117 17.90 -16.86 11.12
N ALA A 118 18.47 -17.94 10.58
CA ALA A 118 19.87 -18.03 10.22
C ALA A 118 20.06 -17.07 9.05
N SER A 119 20.91 -16.08 9.30
CA SER A 119 21.40 -15.07 8.36
C SER A 119 20.36 -14.34 7.52
N GLN A 120 19.35 -13.72 8.16
CA GLN A 120 18.75 -12.57 7.49
C GLN A 120 19.80 -11.48 7.37
N ALA A 121 20.41 -11.34 6.18
CA ALA A 121 20.97 -10.08 5.77
C ALA A 121 19.94 -9.01 6.13
N ARG A 122 20.34 -8.02 6.93
CA ARG A 122 19.41 -6.98 7.40
C ARG A 122 18.90 -6.23 6.18
N VAL A 123 17.77 -6.67 5.64
CA VAL A 123 17.07 -5.97 4.56
C VAL A 123 16.73 -4.60 5.12
N GLU A 124 17.33 -3.56 4.54
CA GLU A 124 17.07 -2.20 4.96
C GLU A 124 15.57 -1.91 4.85
N ASN A 125 14.98 -1.30 5.88
CA ASN A 125 13.58 -0.93 5.84
C ASN A 125 13.42 0.28 4.91
N PRO A 126 12.80 0.12 3.72
CA PRO A 126 12.76 1.19 2.74
C PRO A 126 12.03 2.43 3.27
N LYS A 127 11.10 2.27 4.22
CA LYS A 127 10.34 3.37 4.83
C LYS A 127 11.22 4.39 5.57
N LYS A 128 12.41 3.97 6.00
CA LYS A 128 13.39 4.78 6.74
C LYS A 128 14.48 5.37 5.83
N SER A 129 14.49 5.02 4.54
CA SER A 129 15.57 5.43 3.65
C SER A 129 15.54 6.94 3.44
N ALA A 130 16.69 7.58 3.67
CA ALA A 130 16.86 9.02 3.43
C ALA A 130 16.79 9.39 1.95
N LYS A 131 16.89 8.42 1.03
CA LYS A 131 16.76 8.61 -0.42
C LYS A 131 15.32 8.74 -0.89
N LEU A 132 14.34 8.50 -0.01
CA LEU A 132 12.94 8.67 -0.35
C LEU A 132 12.60 10.15 -0.49
N TYR A 133 11.82 10.45 -1.52
CA TYR A 133 11.19 11.75 -1.74
C TYR A 133 10.43 12.15 -0.48
N GLN A 134 10.62 13.39 -0.01
CA GLN A 134 10.09 13.91 1.26
C GLN A 134 10.62 13.19 2.53
N GLY A 135 11.73 12.45 2.43
CA GLY A 135 12.48 11.91 3.56
C GLY A 135 11.92 10.64 4.20
N GLY A 136 10.98 9.96 3.52
CA GLY A 136 10.44 8.67 3.96
C GLY A 136 8.92 8.66 4.13
N SER A 137 8.31 7.48 4.00
CA SER A 137 6.87 7.32 4.20
C SER A 137 6.47 7.60 5.66
N LEU A 138 7.35 7.29 6.63
CA LEU A 138 7.12 7.55 8.06
C LEU A 138 7.13 9.04 8.43
N LYS A 139 7.82 9.89 7.65
CA LYS A 139 7.83 11.35 7.90
C LYS A 139 6.62 12.06 7.31
N THR A 140 5.98 11.44 6.32
CA THR A 140 4.91 12.07 5.53
C THR A 140 3.51 11.57 5.89
N ALA A 141 3.40 10.39 6.52
CA ALA A 141 2.11 9.86 6.96
C ALA A 141 1.64 10.56 8.25
N ALA A 142 0.45 11.17 8.21
CA ALA A 142 -0.11 11.89 9.36
C ALA A 142 -0.26 10.99 10.61
N ALA A 143 -0.68 9.74 10.40
CA ALA A 143 -0.81 8.74 11.46
C ALA A 143 0.52 8.34 12.13
N CYS A 144 1.67 8.75 11.58
CA CYS A 144 2.99 8.59 12.23
C CYS A 144 3.33 9.76 13.17
N ALA A 145 2.71 10.92 12.97
CA ALA A 145 2.96 12.12 13.76
C ALA A 145 1.96 12.24 14.93
N ILE A 146 0.71 11.85 14.68
CA ILE A 146 -0.40 12.02 15.61
C ILE A 146 -1.36 10.84 15.54
N ASP A 147 -1.96 10.52 16.69
CA ASP A 147 -2.98 9.48 16.75
C ASP A 147 -4.37 10.00 16.38
N GLY A 148 -4.67 11.28 16.61
CA GLY A 148 -6.03 11.82 16.46
C GLY A 148 -6.82 11.82 17.78
N GLU A 149 -7.99 12.45 17.78
CA GLU A 149 -8.85 12.48 18.97
C GLU A 149 -9.78 11.26 19.02
N PRO A 150 -9.88 10.54 20.15
CA PRO A 150 -10.74 9.38 20.27
C PRO A 150 -12.22 9.80 20.30
N SER A 151 -13.03 9.13 19.50
CA SER A 151 -14.49 9.25 19.45
C SER A 151 -15.15 7.87 19.51
N ASP A 152 -16.31 7.79 20.16
CA ASP A 152 -17.09 6.55 20.19
C ASP A 152 -17.83 6.37 18.87
N VAL A 153 -17.64 5.21 18.26
CA VAL A 153 -18.34 4.82 17.03
C VAL A 153 -18.89 3.40 17.15
N GLN A 154 -19.77 3.04 16.23
CA GLN A 154 -20.30 1.69 16.10
C GLN A 154 -19.92 1.13 14.72
N LEU A 155 -19.50 -0.13 14.68
CA LEU A 155 -19.24 -0.83 13.42
C LEU A 155 -20.53 -1.46 12.93
N HIS A 156 -20.77 -1.35 11.62
CA HIS A 156 -21.76 -2.17 10.93
C HIS A 156 -21.18 -3.56 10.73
N LEU A 157 -21.89 -4.57 11.23
CA LEU A 157 -21.53 -5.98 11.13
C LEU A 157 -22.51 -6.71 10.21
N GLY A 158 -22.03 -7.19 9.08
CA GLY A 158 -22.75 -8.12 8.20
C GLY A 158 -22.23 -9.54 8.34
N GLU A 159 -23.14 -10.50 8.33
CA GLU A 159 -22.81 -11.93 8.44
C GLU A 159 -23.58 -12.72 7.37
N SER A 160 -22.92 -13.69 6.74
CA SER A 160 -23.54 -14.59 5.77
C SER A 160 -22.94 -16.00 5.85
N GLY A 161 -23.74 -17.00 5.48
CA GLY A 161 -23.40 -18.42 5.61
C GLY A 161 -23.49 -18.96 7.04
N ASP A 162 -23.02 -20.20 7.21
CA ASP A 162 -23.13 -20.96 8.45
C ASP A 162 -22.21 -20.45 9.56
N LYS A 163 -22.62 -20.68 10.81
CA LYS A 163 -21.80 -20.41 11.99
C LYS A 163 -20.79 -21.52 12.21
N GLN A 164 -19.57 -21.14 12.57
CA GLN A 164 -18.44 -22.03 12.80
C GLN A 164 -17.57 -21.51 13.95
N ASP A 165 -16.65 -22.36 14.41
CA ASP A 165 -15.68 -21.98 15.43
C ASP A 165 -14.84 -20.76 15.00
N GLY A 166 -14.65 -19.83 15.93
CA GLY A 166 -13.97 -18.55 15.70
C GLY A 166 -12.46 -18.60 15.86
N ALA A 167 -11.85 -19.74 16.24
CA ALA A 167 -10.43 -19.79 16.62
C ALA A 167 -9.50 -19.39 15.47
N ARG A 168 -9.80 -19.80 14.23
CA ARG A 168 -9.00 -19.42 13.07
C ARG A 168 -9.06 -17.90 12.83
N ALA A 169 -10.26 -17.33 12.81
CA ALA A 169 -10.46 -15.90 12.64
C ALA A 169 -9.77 -15.09 13.77
N LEU A 170 -9.89 -15.52 15.02
CA LEU A 170 -9.20 -14.91 16.17
C LEU A 170 -7.68 -14.93 16.02
N LYS A 171 -7.11 -16.04 15.51
CA LYS A 171 -5.68 -16.15 15.25
C LYS A 171 -5.21 -15.20 14.15
N LEU A 172 -6.01 -15.01 13.11
CA LEU A 172 -5.72 -14.04 12.05
C LEU A 172 -5.76 -12.60 12.57
N LEU A 173 -6.80 -12.25 13.33
CA LEU A 173 -6.93 -10.94 13.96
C LEU A 173 -5.79 -10.64 14.93
N GLU A 174 -5.24 -11.64 15.63
CA GLU A 174 -4.06 -11.50 16.46
C GLU A 174 -2.83 -11.05 15.63
N GLY A 175 -2.58 -11.70 14.49
CA GLY A 175 -1.46 -11.33 13.60
C GLY A 175 -1.63 -9.94 13.01
N LEU A 176 -2.84 -9.62 12.53
CA LEU A 176 -3.18 -8.30 12.01
C LEU A 176 -2.99 -7.21 13.08
N GLY A 177 -3.47 -7.46 14.31
CA GLY A 177 -3.28 -6.56 15.44
C GLY A 177 -1.80 -6.32 15.76
N ARG A 178 -1.00 -7.39 15.82
CA ARG A 178 0.46 -7.27 16.04
C ARG A 178 1.14 -6.41 14.98
N PHE A 179 0.74 -6.53 13.71
CA PHE A 179 1.31 -5.72 12.63
C PHE A 179 0.98 -4.24 12.78
N PHE A 180 -0.28 -3.88 13.02
CA PHE A 180 -0.69 -2.47 13.17
C PHE A 180 -0.23 -1.83 14.49
N ASP A 181 0.07 -2.64 15.51
CA ASP A 181 0.66 -2.16 16.78
C ASP A 181 2.15 -1.77 16.64
N VAL A 182 2.83 -2.15 15.55
CA VAL A 182 4.22 -1.74 15.30
C VAL A 182 4.27 -0.26 14.91
N LYS A 183 5.03 0.52 15.66
CA LYS A 183 5.17 1.98 15.45
C LYS A 183 5.52 2.35 14.00
N ASP A 184 6.43 1.62 13.38
CA ASP A 184 6.90 1.88 12.01
C ASP A 184 5.94 1.38 10.91
N ASN A 185 4.75 0.89 11.29
CA ASN A 185 3.64 0.60 10.37
C ASN A 185 2.53 1.67 10.43
N CYS A 186 2.85 2.83 11.01
CA CYS A 186 1.96 4.00 11.01
C CYS A 186 1.60 4.52 9.61
N ASP A 187 2.34 4.12 8.58
CA ASP A 187 2.09 4.46 7.17
C ASP A 187 1.34 3.35 6.39
N GLU A 188 1.10 2.20 7.00
CA GLU A 188 0.45 1.04 6.37
C GLU A 188 -1.07 1.14 6.51
N ASN A 189 -1.81 0.97 5.41
CA ASN A 189 -3.26 1.15 5.41
C ASN A 189 -4.03 -0.16 5.30
N LEU A 190 -3.35 -1.26 4.98
CA LEU A 190 -3.99 -2.55 4.85
C LEU A 190 -3.03 -3.69 5.11
N LEU A 191 -3.60 -4.82 5.50
CA LEU A 191 -2.90 -6.08 5.60
C LEU A 191 -3.89 -7.22 5.50
N PHE A 192 -3.43 -8.33 4.95
CA PHE A 192 -4.18 -9.58 4.90
C PHE A 192 -3.53 -10.62 5.81
N ALA A 193 -4.31 -11.60 6.22
CA ALA A 193 -3.83 -12.76 6.93
C ALA A 193 -4.57 -14.01 6.44
N TYR A 194 -3.87 -15.13 6.37
CA TYR A 194 -4.40 -16.41 5.90
C TYR A 194 -4.12 -17.53 6.89
N TYR A 195 -5.10 -18.40 7.13
CA TYR A 195 -4.94 -19.60 7.92
C TYR A 195 -5.96 -20.67 7.53
N GLN A 196 -5.50 -21.78 6.96
CA GLN A 196 -6.32 -22.95 6.60
C GLN A 196 -7.63 -22.57 5.89
N LYS A 197 -7.55 -21.90 4.73
CA LYS A 197 -8.69 -21.40 3.92
C LYS A 197 -9.58 -20.36 4.60
N THR A 198 -9.14 -19.80 5.73
CA THR A 198 -9.73 -18.59 6.30
C THR A 198 -8.83 -17.42 5.96
N ILE A 199 -9.42 -16.35 5.47
CA ILE A 199 -8.74 -15.13 5.04
C ILE A 199 -9.34 -13.99 5.85
N ALA A 200 -8.48 -13.13 6.38
CA ALA A 200 -8.90 -11.89 6.99
C ALA A 200 -8.16 -10.74 6.34
N GLY A 201 -8.83 -9.60 6.15
CA GLY A 201 -8.23 -8.36 5.67
C GLY A 201 -8.66 -7.20 6.55
N VAL A 202 -7.72 -6.30 6.84
CA VAL A 202 -7.99 -5.03 7.51
C VAL A 202 -7.66 -3.91 6.55
N PHE A 203 -8.53 -2.92 6.45
CA PHE A 203 -8.27 -1.62 5.85
C PHE A 203 -8.47 -0.51 6.89
N ILE A 204 -7.56 0.46 6.91
CA ILE A 204 -7.63 1.68 7.69
C ILE A 204 -7.27 2.87 6.79
N GLY A 205 -8.21 3.81 6.66
CA GLY A 205 -7.99 5.05 5.92
C GLY A 205 -6.86 5.90 6.49
N THR A 206 -6.22 6.69 5.64
CA THR A 206 -5.06 7.54 5.99
C THR A 206 -5.37 8.66 6.97
N GLY A 207 -6.65 8.99 7.14
CA GLY A 207 -7.16 9.98 8.07
C GLY A 207 -7.47 9.42 9.47
N LEU A 208 -7.15 8.15 9.72
CA LEU A 208 -7.37 7.49 10.99
C LEU A 208 -6.03 7.13 11.66
N GLY A 209 -5.92 7.40 12.96
CA GLY A 209 -4.79 6.93 13.75
C GLY A 209 -4.80 5.42 13.92
N LYS A 210 -3.61 4.82 14.00
CA LYS A 210 -3.45 3.36 14.18
C LYS A 210 -4.08 2.79 15.46
N PRO A 211 -4.26 3.54 16.57
CA PRO A 211 -5.05 3.05 17.69
C PRO A 211 -6.50 2.63 17.30
N THR A 212 -7.05 3.16 16.20
CA THR A 212 -8.34 2.72 15.64
C THR A 212 -8.32 1.24 15.23
N ALA A 213 -7.24 0.78 14.58
CA ALA A 213 -7.11 -0.62 14.19
C ALA A 213 -7.10 -1.53 15.42
N LYS A 214 -6.33 -1.18 16.45
CA LYS A 214 -6.30 -1.91 17.72
C LYS A 214 -7.68 -1.98 18.38
N SER A 215 -8.39 -0.85 18.47
CA SER A 215 -9.72 -0.78 19.08
C SER A 215 -10.72 -1.66 18.32
N THR A 216 -10.77 -1.53 17.00
CA THR A 216 -11.71 -2.29 16.16
C THR A 216 -11.40 -3.79 16.13
N ILE A 217 -10.13 -4.18 15.95
CA ILE A 217 -9.71 -5.59 16.00
C ILE A 217 -10.08 -6.21 17.36
N GLY A 218 -9.90 -5.46 18.46
CA GLY A 218 -10.32 -5.89 19.79
C GLY A 218 -11.84 -6.11 19.91
N ALA A 219 -12.65 -5.19 19.38
CA ALA A 219 -14.11 -5.27 19.41
C ALA A 219 -14.65 -6.44 18.56
N VAL A 220 -14.11 -6.65 17.36
CA VAL A 220 -14.46 -7.79 16.51
C VAL A 220 -14.01 -9.11 17.15
N SER A 221 -12.79 -9.16 17.72
CA SER A 221 -12.31 -10.34 18.46
C SER A 221 -13.22 -10.69 19.64
N LYS A 222 -13.73 -9.70 20.38
CA LYS A 222 -14.71 -9.93 21.46
C LYS A 222 -16.01 -10.53 20.93
N THR A 223 -16.48 -10.06 19.79
CA THR A 223 -17.69 -10.57 19.11
C THR A 223 -17.52 -12.01 18.62
N LEU A 224 -16.35 -12.34 18.05
CA LEU A 224 -16.02 -13.70 17.63
C LEU A 224 -15.95 -14.68 18.81
N ARG A 225 -15.42 -14.25 19.96
CA ARG A 225 -15.38 -15.08 21.19
C ARG A 225 -16.77 -15.38 21.75
N SER A 226 -17.73 -14.48 21.58
CA SER A 226 -19.09 -14.67 22.11
C SER A 226 -20.03 -15.38 21.13
N THR A 227 -19.87 -15.18 19.82
CA THR A 227 -20.85 -15.63 18.81
C THR A 227 -20.28 -16.55 17.73
N GLY A 228 -18.99 -16.88 17.78
CA GLY A 228 -18.29 -17.60 16.72
C GLY A 228 -18.11 -16.76 15.45
N SER A 229 -17.56 -17.38 14.40
CA SER A 229 -17.42 -16.76 13.08
C SER A 229 -18.52 -17.26 12.15
N SER A 230 -19.04 -16.40 11.28
CA SER A 230 -19.78 -16.86 10.09
C SER A 230 -18.82 -17.22 8.95
N GLU A 231 -19.31 -17.84 7.88
CA GLU A 231 -18.50 -18.10 6.68
C GLU A 231 -18.01 -16.79 6.03
N ARG A 232 -18.88 -15.78 5.97
CA ARG A 232 -18.53 -14.43 5.56
C ARG A 232 -18.92 -13.46 6.67
N MET A 233 -17.99 -12.60 7.04
CA MET A 233 -18.20 -11.60 8.08
C MET A 233 -17.48 -10.31 7.67
N ILE A 234 -18.21 -9.19 7.68
CA ILE A 234 -17.66 -7.86 7.45
C ILE A 234 -18.01 -6.98 8.63
N ALA A 235 -17.02 -6.28 9.19
CA ALA A 235 -17.21 -5.23 10.17
C ALA A 235 -16.61 -3.92 9.64
N GLU A 236 -17.42 -2.89 9.42
CA GLU A 236 -16.97 -1.65 8.77
C GLU A 236 -17.48 -0.37 9.45
N LEU A 237 -16.65 0.68 9.35
CA LEU A 237 -17.05 2.08 9.53
C LEU A 237 -17.20 2.70 8.13
N CYS A 238 -18.37 2.49 7.54
CA CYS A 238 -18.72 3.07 6.25
C CYS A 238 -20.21 3.43 6.24
N ASP A 239 -20.54 4.66 5.86
CA ASP A 239 -21.92 5.17 5.85
C ASP A 239 -22.24 6.04 4.63
N GLY A 240 -21.44 5.93 3.56
CA GLY A 240 -21.55 6.73 2.34
C GLY A 240 -21.27 8.23 2.51
N LYS A 241 -21.10 8.72 3.74
CA LYS A 241 -20.73 10.11 4.06
C LYS A 241 -19.25 10.24 4.36
N ARG A 242 -18.67 9.21 4.98
CA ARG A 242 -17.23 9.14 5.24
C ARG A 242 -16.44 9.07 3.94
N LYS A 243 -15.39 9.87 3.87
CA LYS A 243 -14.41 9.82 2.78
C LYS A 243 -13.54 8.57 2.89
N PRO A 244 -12.83 8.15 1.82
CA PRO A 244 -11.93 7.00 1.87
C PRO A 244 -10.89 7.07 3.01
N GLU A 245 -10.46 8.29 3.38
CA GLU A 245 -9.49 8.53 4.45
C GLU A 245 -10.04 8.21 5.85
N GLN A 246 -11.37 8.18 6.02
CA GLN A 246 -12.06 7.88 7.28
C GLN A 246 -12.77 6.53 7.25
N ALA A 247 -12.62 5.76 6.17
CA ALA A 247 -13.16 4.41 6.08
C ALA A 247 -12.29 3.43 6.89
N PHE A 248 -12.94 2.44 7.51
CA PHE A 248 -12.28 1.33 8.18
C PHE A 248 -13.07 0.05 7.90
N GLY A 249 -12.38 -1.06 7.69
CA GLY A 249 -13.04 -2.34 7.49
C GLY A 249 -12.21 -3.54 7.93
N ILE A 250 -12.90 -4.55 8.45
CA ILE A 250 -12.41 -5.91 8.64
C ILE A 250 -13.29 -6.84 7.83
N SER A 251 -12.68 -7.62 6.95
CA SER A 251 -13.33 -8.73 6.29
C SER A 251 -12.73 -10.04 6.79
N ILE A 252 -13.60 -11.03 7.01
CA ILE A 252 -13.22 -12.40 7.33
C ILE A 252 -14.06 -13.33 6.46
N VAL A 253 -13.38 -14.12 5.62
CA VAL A 253 -14.01 -15.10 4.74
C VAL A 253 -13.38 -16.46 4.97
N SER A 254 -14.19 -17.45 5.29
CA SER A 254 -13.80 -18.86 5.34
C SER A 254 -14.28 -19.59 4.10
N ARG A 255 -13.46 -20.52 3.62
CA ARG A 255 -13.71 -21.33 2.40
C ARG A 255 -13.81 -20.51 1.11
N GLY A 256 -13.57 -19.20 1.16
CA GLY A 256 -13.50 -18.31 0.00
C GLY A 256 -12.07 -18.07 -0.49
N GLY A 257 -11.96 -17.33 -1.59
CA GLY A 257 -10.70 -16.95 -2.22
C GLY A 257 -10.18 -15.60 -1.72
N LEU A 258 -8.87 -15.38 -1.87
CA LEU A 258 -8.22 -14.12 -1.51
C LEU A 258 -8.80 -12.92 -2.25
N ALA A 259 -9.34 -13.12 -3.45
CA ALA A 259 -9.98 -12.09 -4.26
C ALA A 259 -11.21 -11.46 -3.60
N GLU A 260 -12.05 -12.24 -2.92
CA GLU A 260 -13.26 -11.70 -2.27
C GLU A 260 -12.89 -10.67 -1.19
N VAL A 261 -11.89 -11.01 -0.35
CA VAL A 261 -11.36 -10.09 0.66
C VAL A 261 -10.63 -8.91 0.00
N GLN A 262 -9.90 -9.15 -1.10
CA GLN A 262 -9.20 -8.10 -1.85
C GLN A 262 -10.17 -7.05 -2.41
N ASP A 263 -11.29 -7.48 -3.00
CA ASP A 263 -12.32 -6.60 -3.58
C ASP A 263 -12.96 -5.72 -2.50
N GLN A 264 -13.24 -6.29 -1.32
CA GLN A 264 -13.81 -5.54 -0.19
C GLN A 264 -12.84 -4.48 0.35
N LEU A 265 -11.54 -4.81 0.42
CA LEU A 265 -10.51 -3.81 0.79
C LEU A 265 -10.34 -2.74 -0.30
N LEU A 266 -10.49 -3.11 -1.57
CA LEU A 266 -10.49 -2.16 -2.68
C LEU A 266 -11.67 -1.19 -2.58
N ASP A 267 -12.87 -1.68 -2.25
CA ASP A 267 -14.06 -0.85 -2.05
C ASP A 267 -13.84 0.20 -0.96
N TRP A 268 -13.35 -0.20 0.21
CA TRP A 268 -13.02 0.76 1.28
C TRP A 268 -11.95 1.76 0.87
N SER A 269 -10.94 1.34 0.11
CA SER A 269 -9.91 2.24 -0.42
C SER A 269 -10.47 3.31 -1.36
N GLN A 270 -11.64 3.06 -1.96
CA GLN A 270 -12.38 3.96 -2.84
C GLN A 270 -13.52 4.70 -2.11
N GLY A 271 -13.68 4.50 -0.80
CA GLY A 271 -14.77 5.08 -0.01
C GLY A 271 -16.14 4.41 -0.23
N LYS A 272 -16.16 3.22 -0.83
CA LYS A 272 -17.37 2.39 -0.98
C LYS A 272 -17.49 1.46 0.21
N CYS A 273 -18.74 1.20 0.61
CA CYS A 273 -19.04 0.25 1.67
C CYS A 273 -19.09 -1.16 1.08
N ALA A 274 -18.48 -2.12 1.77
CA ALA A 274 -18.41 -3.51 1.31
C ALA A 274 -19.64 -4.32 1.75
N LEU A 275 -20.40 -3.84 2.75
CA LEU A 275 -21.69 -4.42 3.08
C LEU A 275 -22.71 -4.12 1.98
N ASP A 276 -23.22 -5.20 1.39
CA ASP A 276 -24.26 -5.18 0.37
C ASP A 276 -25.45 -6.10 0.75
N THR A 277 -26.32 -6.39 -0.20
CA THR A 277 -27.49 -7.27 0.00
C THR A 277 -27.15 -8.74 0.23
N ALA A 278 -25.88 -9.17 0.05
CA ALA A 278 -25.45 -10.54 0.26
C ALA A 278 -25.26 -10.90 1.75
N PHE A 279 -25.30 -9.90 2.63
CA PHE A 279 -25.18 -10.05 4.08
C PHE A 279 -26.54 -9.97 4.78
N ARG A 280 -26.73 -10.81 5.80
CA ARG A 280 -27.89 -10.69 6.71
C ARG A 280 -27.76 -9.39 7.51
N SER A 281 -28.92 -8.84 7.89
CA SER A 281 -29.11 -7.57 8.63
C SER A 281 -27.89 -7.07 9.42
N SER A 282 -27.47 -5.83 9.13
CA SER A 282 -26.38 -5.13 9.83
C SER A 282 -26.64 -5.07 11.34
N LYS A 283 -25.84 -5.80 12.13
CA LYS A 283 -25.76 -5.60 13.59
C LYS A 283 -24.78 -4.47 13.87
N LEU A 284 -24.87 -3.89 15.06
CA LEU A 284 -23.93 -2.85 15.50
C LEU A 284 -22.99 -3.40 16.56
N ILE A 285 -21.68 -3.27 16.35
CA ILE A 285 -20.66 -3.53 17.37
C ILE A 285 -20.34 -2.21 18.06
N SER A 286 -20.57 -2.15 19.37
CA SER A 286 -20.28 -0.99 20.21
C SER A 286 -18.93 -1.10 20.93
N GLY A 287 -18.47 -0.01 21.54
CA GLY A 287 -17.21 0.02 22.30
C GLY A 287 -15.96 0.20 21.43
N VAL A 288 -16.12 0.80 20.25
CA VAL A 288 -15.04 1.08 19.31
C VAL A 288 -14.65 2.55 19.46
N LYS A 289 -13.34 2.79 19.61
CA LYS A 289 -12.74 4.11 19.62
C LYS A 289 -12.12 4.37 18.25
N MET A 290 -12.67 5.35 17.54
CA MET A 290 -12.11 5.88 16.30
C MET A 290 -11.27 7.11 16.61
N PHE A 291 -10.04 7.13 16.13
CA PHE A 291 -9.12 8.26 16.29
C PHE A 291 -9.07 9.03 14.96
N ASP A 292 -9.87 10.09 14.87
CA ASP A 292 -10.01 10.89 13.65
C ASP A 292 -8.91 11.95 13.59
N ILE A 293 -8.07 11.89 12.58
CA ILE A 293 -7.01 12.88 12.32
C ILE A 293 -7.57 14.05 11.50
N VAL A 294 -8.48 13.77 10.55
CA VAL A 294 -9.04 14.79 9.64
C VAL A 294 -10.03 15.69 10.36
N GLY A 295 -10.77 15.13 11.32
CA GLY A 295 -11.75 15.85 12.14
C GLY A 295 -11.15 16.71 13.27
N MET A 296 -9.83 16.66 13.51
CA MET A 296 -9.20 17.44 14.58
C MET A 296 -9.36 18.94 14.34
N LYS A 297 -9.97 19.63 15.31
CA LYS A 297 -10.03 21.10 15.32
C LYS A 297 -8.79 21.62 16.03
N GLY A 298 -8.02 22.49 15.39
CA GLY A 298 -6.92 23.19 16.06
C GLY A 298 -5.51 22.95 15.51
N PHE A 299 -5.36 22.44 14.29
CA PHE A 299 -4.15 22.74 13.54
C PHE A 299 -4.09 24.25 13.35
N LYS A 300 -3.32 24.94 14.20
CA LYS A 300 -2.72 26.20 13.79
C LYS A 300 -1.89 25.82 12.56
N ASP A 301 -2.22 26.40 11.41
CA ASP A 301 -1.28 26.38 10.29
C ASP A 301 0.04 26.90 10.86
N ASP A 302 1.04 26.04 11.03
CA ASP A 302 2.43 26.48 11.18
C ASP A 302 2.82 27.11 9.84
N LYS A 303 2.35 28.33 9.63
CA LYS A 303 2.91 29.29 8.68
C LYS A 303 4.23 29.80 9.26
N ASP A 304 5.16 28.91 9.49
CA ASP A 304 6.57 29.24 9.63
C ASP A 304 7.36 28.57 8.50
N VAL A 305 6.93 28.91 7.28
CA VAL A 305 7.92 29.18 6.24
C VAL A 305 8.34 30.63 6.48
N PRO A 306 9.64 30.94 6.70
CA PRO A 306 10.09 32.29 6.97
C PRO A 306 9.61 33.23 5.87
N SER A 307 8.58 34.02 6.19
CA SER A 307 8.18 35.13 5.37
C SER A 307 9.32 36.14 5.47
N THR A 308 10.09 36.24 4.41
CA THR A 308 11.05 37.32 4.23
C THR A 308 10.29 38.65 4.45
N PRO A 309 10.80 39.57 5.29
CA PRO A 309 10.06 40.76 5.67
C PRO A 309 9.76 41.58 4.41
N VAL A 310 8.46 41.73 4.13
CA VAL A 310 7.95 42.69 3.15
C VAL A 310 8.24 44.08 3.72
N SER A 311 9.20 44.77 3.12
CA SER A 311 9.50 46.16 3.44
C SER A 311 8.26 47.02 3.18
N THR A 312 7.76 47.65 4.24
CA THR A 312 6.80 48.75 4.19
C THR A 312 7.37 49.87 3.31
N PRO A 313 6.65 50.39 2.31
CA PRO A 313 7.09 51.60 1.64
C PRO A 313 6.75 52.79 2.54
N THR A 314 7.79 53.40 3.10
CA THR A 314 7.73 54.71 3.75
C THR A 314 7.33 55.75 2.71
N GLU A 315 6.23 56.46 2.95
CA GLU A 315 5.83 57.62 2.18
C GLU A 315 6.88 58.74 2.37
N THR A 316 7.56 59.12 1.28
CA THR A 316 8.15 60.45 1.14
C THR A 316 7.78 61.03 -0.23
N PRO A 317 7.36 62.30 -0.30
CA PRO A 317 6.92 62.91 -1.54
C PRO A 317 8.11 63.49 -2.30
N GLN A 318 8.12 63.34 -3.63
CA GLN A 318 8.36 64.41 -4.62
C GLN A 318 8.88 63.87 -5.96
N SER A 319 8.07 64.09 -6.99
CA SER A 319 8.40 64.90 -8.18
C SER A 319 7.89 64.25 -9.46
N VAL A 320 7.09 65.03 -10.17
CA VAL A 320 6.49 64.71 -11.46
C VAL A 320 7.60 64.67 -12.50
N GLY A 321 7.83 63.50 -13.08
CA GLY A 321 8.74 63.31 -14.21
C GLY A 321 8.20 62.23 -15.14
N ALA A 322 7.34 62.64 -16.07
CA ALA A 322 6.79 61.75 -17.10
C ALA A 322 7.90 61.22 -18.02
N ARG A 323 8.14 59.90 -18.03
CA ARG A 323 8.72 59.19 -19.18
C ARG A 323 8.08 57.81 -19.35
N PHE A 324 7.65 57.58 -20.58
CA PHE A 324 6.84 56.48 -21.07
C PHE A 324 7.66 55.23 -21.45
N PHE A 325 6.99 54.08 -21.35
CA PHE A 325 7.20 52.76 -21.99
C PHE A 325 8.43 51.90 -21.63
N GLY A 326 8.12 50.86 -20.86
CA GLY A 326 8.87 49.60 -20.75
C GLY A 326 8.07 48.62 -19.91
N SER A 327 7.07 47.95 -20.51
CA SER A 327 6.32 46.87 -19.88
C SER A 327 7.26 45.67 -19.63
N ILE A 328 8.03 45.72 -18.55
CA ILE A 328 8.61 44.53 -17.96
C ILE A 328 7.44 43.82 -17.28
N LEU A 329 6.83 42.88 -18.00
CA LEU A 329 5.83 41.97 -17.44
C LEU A 329 6.53 41.18 -16.31
N SER A 330 6.39 41.68 -15.08
CA SER A 330 6.78 40.91 -13.89
C SER A 330 6.08 39.56 -13.96
N LYS A 331 6.84 38.49 -13.69
CA LYS A 331 6.29 37.13 -13.65
C LYS A 331 5.08 37.15 -12.72
N ARG A 332 3.92 36.71 -13.21
CA ARG A 332 2.71 36.67 -12.39
C ARG A 332 2.99 35.78 -11.19
N ALA A 333 2.55 36.22 -10.01
CA ALA A 333 2.64 35.40 -8.82
C ALA A 333 1.83 34.11 -9.03
N THR A 334 2.32 32.99 -8.49
CA THR A 334 1.55 31.75 -8.42
C THR A 334 0.27 32.00 -7.62
N CYS A 335 -0.86 31.47 -8.08
CA CYS A 335 -2.12 31.62 -7.37
C CYS A 335 -2.09 30.93 -5.99
N LYS A 336 -2.88 31.44 -5.03
CA LYS A 336 -3.29 30.62 -3.88
C LYS A 336 -4.00 29.41 -4.45
N HIS A 337 -3.63 28.20 -4.05
CA HIS A 337 -4.15 26.98 -4.63
C HIS A 337 -4.52 25.96 -3.55
N ILE A 338 -5.39 25.03 -3.93
CA ILE A 338 -5.71 23.83 -3.14
C ILE A 338 -5.61 22.59 -4.04
N GLN A 339 -5.38 21.45 -3.41
CA GLN A 339 -5.40 20.14 -4.06
C GLN A 339 -6.82 19.57 -4.09
N VAL A 340 -7.20 19.01 -5.23
CA VAL A 340 -8.48 18.36 -5.46
C VAL A 340 -8.49 17.00 -4.78
N GLU A 341 -9.51 16.77 -3.96
CA GLU A 341 -9.76 15.49 -3.30
C GLU A 341 -10.71 14.62 -4.13
N SER A 342 -10.70 13.31 -3.91
CA SER A 342 -11.62 12.41 -4.59
C SER A 342 -13.08 12.82 -4.34
N GLY A 343 -13.87 12.95 -5.41
CA GLY A 343 -15.27 13.34 -5.35
C GLY A 343 -15.54 14.85 -5.21
N ASP A 344 -14.52 15.71 -5.21
CA ASP A 344 -14.71 17.15 -5.16
C ASP A 344 -15.50 17.69 -6.37
N SER A 345 -16.56 18.43 -6.08
CA SER A 345 -17.25 19.26 -7.07
C SER A 345 -16.70 20.68 -7.05
N CYS A 346 -16.92 21.46 -8.12
CA CYS A 346 -16.58 22.88 -8.14
C CYS A 346 -17.25 23.68 -6.99
N ALA A 347 -18.43 23.25 -6.51
CA ALA A 347 -19.07 23.87 -5.36
C ALA A 347 -18.31 23.59 -4.04
N ALA A 348 -17.87 22.34 -3.85
CA ALA A 348 -17.04 21.95 -2.71
C ALA A 348 -15.69 22.70 -2.71
N LEU A 349 -15.05 22.78 -3.89
CA LEU A 349 -13.79 23.49 -4.07
C LEU A 349 -13.91 25.00 -3.85
N ALA A 350 -14.97 25.64 -4.35
CA ALA A 350 -15.23 27.06 -4.10
C ALA A 350 -15.38 27.34 -2.59
N THR A 351 -16.07 26.44 -1.88
CA THR A 351 -16.24 26.52 -0.42
C THR A 351 -14.89 26.38 0.30
N ARG A 352 -14.06 25.39 -0.07
CA ARG A 352 -12.71 25.19 0.49
C ARG A 352 -11.78 26.38 0.20
N CYS A 353 -11.90 26.99 -0.97
CA CYS A 353 -11.18 28.21 -1.33
C CYS A 353 -11.70 29.46 -0.60
N ASN A 354 -12.89 29.40 0.01
CA ASN A 354 -13.64 30.52 0.55
C ASN A 354 -13.90 31.64 -0.49
N ILE A 355 -14.36 31.24 -1.69
CA ILE A 355 -14.68 32.14 -2.81
C ILE A 355 -16.04 31.77 -3.43
N ARG A 356 -16.61 32.64 -4.28
CA ARG A 356 -17.82 32.29 -5.03
C ARG A 356 -17.48 31.39 -6.21
N GLY A 357 -18.40 30.52 -6.61
CA GLY A 357 -18.19 29.60 -7.76
C GLY A 357 -17.82 30.33 -9.07
N ARG A 358 -18.38 31.52 -9.31
CA ARG A 358 -18.01 32.36 -10.46
C ARG A 358 -16.55 32.84 -10.43
N ASP A 359 -16.01 33.09 -9.23
CA ASP A 359 -14.63 33.57 -9.06
C ASP A 359 -13.68 32.38 -9.28
N LEU A 360 -14.06 31.18 -8.81
CA LEU A 360 -13.34 29.93 -9.09
C LEU A 360 -13.18 29.68 -10.59
N LEU A 361 -14.25 29.82 -11.38
CA LEU A 361 -14.21 29.66 -12.84
C LEU A 361 -13.39 30.76 -13.53
N THR A 362 -13.33 31.95 -12.93
CA THR A 362 -12.52 33.07 -13.42
C THR A 362 -11.03 32.80 -13.23
N TYR A 363 -10.65 32.27 -12.06
CA TYR A 363 -9.26 31.93 -11.75
C TYR A 363 -8.77 30.67 -12.46
N ASN A 364 -9.68 29.81 -12.92
CA ASN A 364 -9.38 28.55 -13.59
C ASN A 364 -10.11 28.47 -14.94
N PRO A 365 -9.69 29.27 -15.95
CA PRO A 365 -10.39 29.37 -17.22
C PRO A 365 -10.18 28.11 -18.08
N LYS A 366 -10.90 27.03 -17.75
CA LYS A 366 -10.96 25.78 -18.52
C LYS A 366 -12.44 25.45 -18.73
N LYS A 367 -12.87 25.35 -19.99
CA LYS A 367 -14.29 25.17 -20.36
C LYS A 367 -14.96 24.00 -19.64
N ASP A 368 -14.23 22.89 -19.51
CA ASP A 368 -14.72 21.67 -18.86
C ASP A 368 -14.03 21.43 -17.51
N LEU A 369 -13.66 22.48 -16.78
CA LEU A 369 -12.94 22.36 -15.50
C LEU A 369 -13.60 21.30 -14.62
N CYS A 370 -14.84 21.56 -14.18
CA CYS A 370 -15.56 20.75 -13.21
C CYS A 370 -15.83 19.31 -13.68
N ALA A 371 -15.85 19.06 -14.99
CA ALA A 371 -16.05 17.73 -15.57
C ALA A 371 -14.75 16.93 -15.75
N THR A 372 -13.60 17.61 -15.69
CA THR A 372 -12.29 17.00 -15.97
C THR A 372 -11.35 16.99 -14.77
N LEU A 373 -11.76 17.54 -13.63
CA LEU A 373 -10.99 17.51 -12.40
C LEU A 373 -10.82 16.07 -11.93
N LYS A 374 -9.57 15.72 -11.61
CA LYS A 374 -9.17 14.45 -11.03
C LYS A 374 -8.54 14.71 -9.67
N GLU A 375 -8.60 13.71 -8.81
CA GLU A 375 -7.81 13.68 -7.58
C GLU A 375 -6.35 14.09 -7.86
N ASP A 376 -5.75 14.78 -6.90
CA ASP A 376 -4.42 15.38 -6.97
C ASP A 376 -4.25 16.54 -7.95
N ASP A 377 -5.32 17.01 -8.63
CA ASP A 377 -5.24 18.25 -9.42
C ASP A 377 -5.03 19.44 -8.49
N TYR A 378 -4.45 20.51 -9.04
CA TYR A 378 -4.36 21.78 -8.34
C TYR A 378 -5.24 22.80 -9.02
N ILE A 379 -6.02 23.52 -8.22
CA ILE A 379 -6.87 24.61 -8.69
C ILE A 379 -6.52 25.91 -7.98
N CYS A 380 -6.70 27.02 -8.68
CA CYS A 380 -6.47 28.35 -8.14
C CYS A 380 -7.68 28.87 -7.35
N CYS A 381 -7.45 29.33 -6.13
CA CYS A 381 -8.37 30.08 -5.29
C CYS A 381 -8.22 31.61 -5.44
N SER A 382 -7.24 32.08 -6.21
CA SER A 382 -7.00 33.50 -6.49
C SER A 382 -6.49 33.70 -7.91
N SER A 383 -6.43 34.95 -8.37
CA SER A 383 -5.69 35.28 -9.60
C SER A 383 -4.21 34.92 -9.47
N GLY A 384 -3.60 34.45 -10.55
CA GLY A 384 -2.18 34.11 -10.60
C GLY A 384 -1.92 33.00 -11.61
N ASP A 385 -0.66 32.59 -11.74
CA ASP A 385 -0.30 31.43 -12.55
C ASP A 385 -0.67 30.13 -11.81
N PRO A 386 -1.16 29.09 -12.52
CA PRO A 386 -1.44 27.80 -11.91
C PRO A 386 -0.22 27.20 -11.22
N TYR A 387 -0.44 26.64 -10.03
CA TYR A 387 0.61 25.93 -9.31
C TYR A 387 1.11 24.73 -10.12
N LYS A 388 2.44 24.58 -10.14
CA LYS A 388 3.13 23.43 -10.71
C LYS A 388 4.04 22.85 -9.64
N PRO A 389 3.90 21.56 -9.28
CA PRO A 389 4.78 20.90 -8.34
C PRO A 389 6.23 20.99 -8.82
N GLU A 390 7.15 21.29 -7.89
CA GLU A 390 8.59 21.25 -8.19
C GLU A 390 9.03 19.78 -8.29
N PRO A 391 9.73 19.38 -9.35
CA PRO A 391 10.25 18.02 -9.46
C PRO A 391 11.19 17.67 -8.31
N PRO A 392 11.25 16.38 -7.93
CA PRO A 392 12.20 15.91 -6.94
C PRO A 392 13.63 16.31 -7.33
N LYS A 393 14.39 16.84 -6.38
CA LYS A 393 15.82 17.06 -6.56
C LYS A 393 16.55 15.71 -6.45
N PRO A 394 17.58 15.46 -7.27
CA PRO A 394 18.44 14.30 -7.09
C PRO A 394 19.04 14.25 -5.69
N SER A 395 19.36 13.03 -5.24
CA SER A 395 20.12 12.80 -4.02
C SER A 395 21.53 13.40 -4.14
N ALA A 396 22.21 13.61 -3.02
CA ALA A 396 23.56 14.19 -2.99
C ALA A 396 24.60 13.36 -3.78
N ASP A 397 24.36 12.06 -3.96
CA ASP A 397 25.17 11.13 -4.76
C ASP A 397 24.86 11.20 -6.28
N GLY A 398 23.99 12.12 -6.71
CA GLY A 398 23.56 12.28 -8.10
C GLY A 398 22.48 11.28 -8.54
N THR A 399 22.04 10.37 -7.67
CA THR A 399 20.96 9.44 -8.00
C THR A 399 19.58 10.10 -7.97
N CYS A 400 18.63 9.57 -8.74
CA CYS A 400 17.26 10.06 -8.73
C CYS A 400 16.64 9.97 -7.33
N ALA A 401 15.76 10.92 -6.98
CA ALA A 401 14.91 10.76 -5.81
C ALA A 401 14.01 9.53 -6.00
N THR A 402 13.84 8.75 -4.93
CA THR A 402 13.06 7.51 -5.00
C THR A 402 11.72 7.68 -4.32
N HIS A 403 10.70 6.95 -4.78
CA HIS A 403 9.39 6.94 -4.12
C HIS A 403 9.03 5.50 -3.77
N LEU A 404 8.60 5.28 -2.53
CA LEU A 404 8.10 3.99 -2.08
C LEU A 404 6.64 3.90 -2.46
N ILE A 405 6.32 3.00 -3.40
CA ILE A 405 4.95 2.77 -3.86
C ILE A 405 4.06 2.40 -2.69
N LYS A 406 2.99 3.17 -2.52
CA LYS A 406 1.89 2.96 -1.57
C LYS A 406 0.66 2.47 -2.31
N ASP A 407 -0.31 1.94 -1.57
CA ASP A 407 -1.61 1.63 -2.14
C ASP A 407 -2.28 2.90 -2.71
N ARG A 408 -2.95 2.75 -3.86
CA ARG A 408 -3.50 3.83 -4.71
C ARG A 408 -2.47 4.65 -5.50
N ASP A 409 -1.17 4.39 -5.35
CA ASP A 409 -0.21 4.99 -6.28
C ASP A 409 -0.44 4.47 -7.69
N THR A 410 -0.48 5.41 -8.64
CA THR A 410 -0.50 5.12 -10.06
C THR A 410 0.63 5.90 -10.72
N CYS A 411 1.11 5.45 -11.88
CA CYS A 411 2.08 6.25 -12.64
C CYS A 411 1.56 7.66 -12.92
N ALA A 412 0.24 7.84 -13.08
CA ALA A 412 -0.37 9.14 -13.32
C ALA A 412 -0.35 10.05 -12.08
N SER A 413 -0.77 9.55 -10.90
CA SER A 413 -0.77 10.34 -9.66
C SER A 413 0.65 10.69 -9.22
N LEU A 414 1.59 9.74 -9.32
CA LEU A 414 2.99 9.99 -9.00
C LEU A 414 3.65 10.98 -9.95
N ALA A 415 3.42 10.85 -11.27
CA ALA A 415 3.97 11.78 -12.25
C ALA A 415 3.51 13.21 -11.96
N LYS A 416 2.22 13.37 -11.63
CA LYS A 416 1.62 14.64 -11.30
C LYS A 416 2.17 15.23 -10.00
N LYS A 417 2.25 14.42 -8.94
CA LYS A 417 2.87 14.83 -7.66
C LYS A 417 4.33 15.24 -7.84
N ALA A 418 5.07 14.55 -8.69
CA ALA A 418 6.47 14.83 -9.01
C ALA A 418 6.66 15.88 -10.12
N GLY A 419 5.60 16.48 -10.66
CA GLY A 419 5.71 17.47 -11.74
C GLY A 419 6.37 16.95 -13.02
N VAL A 420 6.32 15.64 -13.28
CA VAL A 420 6.89 14.99 -14.47
C VAL A 420 5.80 14.51 -15.43
N THR A 421 6.14 14.36 -16.71
CA THR A 421 5.20 13.85 -17.71
C THR A 421 4.95 12.36 -17.52
N ASN A 422 3.68 11.93 -17.46
CA ASN A 422 3.35 10.51 -17.46
C ASN A 422 3.77 9.88 -18.81
N PRO A 423 4.72 8.93 -18.83
CA PRO A 423 5.21 8.33 -20.07
C PRO A 423 4.16 7.48 -20.81
N TYR A 424 3.02 7.18 -20.16
CA TYR A 424 1.90 6.48 -20.78
C TYR A 424 0.89 7.40 -21.47
N SER A 425 0.97 8.73 -21.27
CA SER A 425 0.06 9.69 -21.90
C SER A 425 0.34 9.93 -23.40
N THR A 426 1.51 9.52 -23.90
CA THR A 426 1.92 9.74 -25.29
C THR A 426 1.77 8.52 -26.20
N ARG A 427 1.41 7.35 -25.65
CA ARG A 427 1.08 6.18 -26.49
C ARG A 427 -0.38 6.26 -26.90
N ARG A 428 -0.62 6.55 -28.19
CA ARG A 428 -1.90 6.19 -28.85
C ARG A 428 -2.24 4.73 -28.52
N PRO A 429 -3.52 4.34 -28.45
CA PRO A 429 -3.88 2.94 -28.28
C PRO A 429 -3.31 2.15 -29.46
N ALA A 430 -2.18 1.47 -29.23
CA ALA A 430 -1.66 0.51 -30.17
C ALA A 430 -2.63 -0.67 -30.13
N GLN A 431 -3.42 -0.79 -31.19
CA GLN A 431 -4.01 -2.06 -31.57
C GLN A 431 -2.90 -3.11 -31.56
N THR A 432 -3.11 -4.19 -30.80
CA THR A 432 -2.27 -5.40 -30.70
C THR A 432 -0.85 -5.23 -30.10
N PRO A 433 -0.49 -6.01 -29.06
CA PRO A 433 0.87 -6.01 -28.53
C PRO A 433 1.81 -6.75 -29.50
N PRO A 434 2.97 -6.17 -29.88
CA PRO A 434 4.02 -6.94 -30.52
C PRO A 434 4.71 -7.80 -29.46
N ILE A 435 4.77 -9.10 -29.73
CA ILE A 435 5.67 -10.04 -29.09
C ILE A 435 7.10 -9.53 -29.31
N LEU A 436 7.81 -9.16 -28.24
CA LEU A 436 9.25 -8.90 -28.33
C LEU A 436 9.99 -9.65 -27.22
N ALA A 437 10.54 -10.78 -27.68
CA ALA A 437 11.68 -11.46 -27.10
C ALA A 437 12.84 -10.48 -26.83
N GLY A 438 13.64 -10.84 -25.84
CA GLY A 438 14.63 -9.99 -25.19
C GLY A 438 15.49 -9.14 -26.11
N ARG A 439 15.65 -7.87 -25.73
CA ARG A 439 16.83 -7.06 -25.99
C ARG A 439 16.96 -6.01 -24.89
N ASN A 440 18.13 -6.00 -24.27
CA ASN A 440 18.59 -5.00 -23.32
C ASN A 440 18.32 -3.59 -23.85
N LEU A 441 17.57 -2.79 -23.10
CA LEU A 441 17.49 -1.35 -23.23
C LEU A 441 17.93 -0.74 -21.90
N THR A 442 19.25 -0.57 -21.78
CA THR A 442 19.85 0.46 -20.94
C THR A 442 19.52 1.81 -21.56
N THR A 443 18.55 2.51 -20.99
CA THR A 443 18.40 3.96 -21.18
C THR A 443 18.64 4.62 -19.84
N ASN A 444 19.80 5.27 -19.75
CA ASN A 444 20.13 6.25 -18.72
C ASN A 444 19.09 7.36 -18.72
N LEU A 445 18.58 7.69 -17.52
CA LEU A 445 17.87 8.91 -17.20
C LEU A 445 18.61 9.59 -16.05
#